data_AF-A0A2V9WCN9-F1
#
_entry.id   AF-A0A2V9WCN9-F1
#
_cell.length_a   1.000
_cell.length_b   1.000
_cell.length_c   1.000
_cell.angle_alpha   90.00
_cell.angle_beta   90.00
_cell.angle_gamma   90.00
#
_symmetry.space_group_name_H-M   'P 1'
#
loop_
_entity.id
_entity.type
_entity.pdbx_description
1 polymer ?
#
loop_
_entity_poly.entity_id
_entity_poly.type
_entity_poly.pdbx_seq_one_letter_code
_entity_poly.pdbx_strand_id
1 'polypeptide(L)'
;MLKVAAVMDEELVEGETVADPEAFVSQVKHTQLNADIFTFAQKLPEVVPKYKYRTEWDSAAVIPITSYSEWFEKRAEYDVRKAVKRANRLGVVVRLAEFDDAFVEGVCRIYNESPTRQGRAFWHYQKSFNDVKDESATYSERSVFIGAYYNEELIGFVKMVRVGPIARTLHVISEKKHFDKKPTNALIAKTVEICELSGLSHLVYGTYASGDPKNSLTEFKRRNGFEEVLVPRYHIPLTLKGRIALRWNLHRQMAARLPEGVTTQLRRVRGLWYGRKARSSGEMTERRRA
;
A
#
# COMPACT_ATOMS: atom_id res chain seq x y z
N MET A 1 -28.00 -0.23 8.82
CA MET A 1 -26.58 -0.46 8.44
C MET A 1 -25.70 -0.33 9.68
N LEU A 2 -24.75 -1.25 9.90
CA LEU A 2 -23.75 -1.15 10.97
C LEU A 2 -22.68 -0.12 10.57
N LYS A 3 -22.29 0.78 11.47
CA LYS A 3 -21.29 1.83 11.20
C LYS A 3 -20.03 1.60 12.02
N VAL A 4 -18.89 1.50 11.34
CA VAL A 4 -17.57 1.32 11.97
C VAL A 4 -16.75 2.58 11.72
N ALA A 5 -16.25 3.19 12.78
CA ALA A 5 -15.35 4.34 12.74
C ALA A 5 -13.90 3.88 12.97
N ALA A 6 -12.97 4.52 12.28
CA ALA A 6 -11.53 4.35 12.42
C ALA A 6 -10.85 5.72 12.32
N VAL A 7 -9.58 5.80 12.75
CA VAL A 7 -8.79 7.02 12.60
C VAL A 7 -8.40 7.19 11.12
N MET A 8 -8.56 8.40 10.58
CA MET A 8 -8.16 8.73 9.22
C MET A 8 -6.64 8.58 9.09
N ASP A 9 -6.18 7.94 8.01
CA ASP A 9 -4.77 7.63 7.78
C ASP A 9 -4.05 7.01 8.99
N GLU A 10 -4.76 6.15 9.72
CA GLU A 10 -4.30 5.47 10.94
C GLU A 10 -2.87 4.91 10.82
N GLU A 11 -2.55 4.28 9.69
CA GLU A 11 -1.21 3.70 9.44
C GLU A 11 -0.07 4.72 9.35
N LEU A 12 -0.39 6.01 9.17
CA LEU A 12 0.57 7.10 9.01
C LEU A 12 0.67 7.99 10.24
N VAL A 13 -0.23 7.88 11.21
CA VAL A 13 -0.16 8.63 12.48
C VAL A 13 1.17 8.33 13.19
N GLU A 14 1.86 9.32 13.73
CA GLU A 14 3.08 9.08 14.53
C GLU A 14 2.73 8.64 15.96
N GLY A 15 3.61 7.84 16.58
CA GLY A 15 3.34 7.28 17.90
C GLY A 15 2.16 6.29 17.93
N GLU A 16 1.57 6.09 19.11
CA GLU A 16 0.40 5.23 19.26
C GLU A 16 -0.86 5.92 18.71
N THR A 17 -1.61 5.24 17.83
CA THR A 17 -2.86 5.80 17.28
C THR A 17 -3.85 6.17 18.38
N VAL A 18 -3.95 5.31 19.39
CA VAL A 18 -4.82 5.48 20.56
C VAL A 18 -4.06 5.00 21.79
N ALA A 19 -3.43 5.96 22.50
CA ALA A 19 -2.61 5.67 23.69
C ALA A 19 -3.45 5.30 24.92
N ASP A 20 -4.61 5.92 25.09
CA ASP A 20 -5.59 5.58 26.12
C ASP A 20 -6.95 5.28 25.45
N PRO A 21 -7.24 4.00 25.13
CA PRO A 21 -8.48 3.63 24.49
C PRO A 21 -9.73 3.91 25.34
N GLU A 22 -9.63 3.87 26.67
CA GLU A 22 -10.76 4.11 27.56
C GLU A 22 -11.15 5.60 27.55
N ALA A 23 -10.15 6.49 27.71
CA ALA A 23 -10.35 7.93 27.62
C ALA A 23 -10.81 8.34 26.22
N PHE A 24 -10.18 7.81 25.16
CA PHE A 24 -10.53 8.12 23.77
C PHE A 24 -11.98 7.73 23.46
N VAL A 25 -12.39 6.50 23.81
CA VAL A 25 -13.76 6.03 23.58
C VAL A 25 -14.78 6.83 24.41
N SER A 26 -14.43 7.21 25.63
CA SER A 26 -15.29 8.06 26.46
C SER A 26 -15.52 9.41 25.76
N GLN A 27 -14.47 10.06 25.28
CA GLN A 27 -14.60 11.32 24.52
C GLN A 27 -15.41 11.14 23.24
N VAL A 28 -15.15 10.10 22.45
CA VAL A 28 -15.90 9.80 21.22
C VAL A 28 -17.39 9.65 21.51
N LYS A 29 -17.79 9.00 22.61
CA LYS A 29 -19.20 8.87 23.01
C LYS A 29 -19.87 10.21 23.34
N HIS A 30 -19.10 11.22 23.71
CA HIS A 30 -19.60 12.58 23.95
C HIS A 30 -19.69 13.42 22.67
N THR A 31 -19.13 12.95 21.55
CA THR A 31 -19.27 13.61 20.25
C THR A 31 -20.56 13.20 19.53
N GLN A 32 -20.91 13.94 18.49
CA GLN A 32 -22.01 13.57 17.57
C GLN A 32 -21.61 12.49 16.55
N LEU A 33 -20.52 11.75 16.78
CA LEU A 33 -20.05 10.71 15.85
C LEU A 33 -21.08 9.58 15.76
N ASN A 34 -21.74 9.48 14.62
CA ASN A 34 -22.74 8.45 14.34
C ASN A 34 -22.06 7.12 13.95
N ALA A 35 -21.49 6.42 14.93
CA ALA A 35 -20.82 5.13 14.75
C ALA A 35 -21.26 4.11 15.82
N ASP A 36 -21.32 2.83 15.43
CA ASP A 36 -21.68 1.73 16.32
C ASP A 36 -20.45 1.06 16.95
N ILE A 37 -19.35 1.01 16.21
CA ILE A 37 -18.08 0.39 16.60
C ILE A 37 -16.95 1.36 16.27
N PHE A 38 -15.98 1.48 17.18
CA PHE A 38 -14.70 2.12 16.91
C PHE A 38 -13.63 1.04 16.77
N THR A 39 -12.71 1.21 15.82
CA THR A 39 -11.58 0.31 15.62
C THR A 39 -10.28 1.07 15.42
N PHE A 40 -9.20 0.47 15.93
CA PHE A 40 -7.84 0.91 15.70
C PHE A 40 -6.90 -0.29 15.76
N ALA A 41 -5.76 -0.20 15.08
CA ALA A 41 -4.70 -1.18 15.07
C ALA A 41 -3.52 -0.75 15.93
N GLN A 42 -2.89 -1.74 16.56
CA GLN A 42 -1.56 -1.59 17.12
C GLN A 42 -0.54 -1.44 15.97
N LYS A 43 0.53 -0.70 16.23
CA LYS A 43 1.58 -0.44 15.24
C LYS A 43 2.80 -1.31 15.47
N LEU A 44 3.45 -1.66 14.37
CA LEU A 44 4.79 -2.24 14.39
C LEU A 44 5.77 -1.31 15.13
N PRO A 45 6.75 -1.87 15.85
CA PRO A 45 7.07 -3.31 15.95
C PRO A 45 6.23 -4.09 16.97
N GLU A 46 5.29 -3.45 17.67
CA GLU A 46 4.50 -4.08 18.73
C GLU A 46 3.45 -5.03 18.14
N VAL A 47 3.64 -6.34 18.30
CA VAL A 47 2.71 -7.38 17.79
C VAL A 47 1.94 -8.11 18.88
N VAL A 48 2.36 -7.98 20.14
CA VAL A 48 1.66 -8.59 21.29
C VAL A 48 0.47 -7.71 21.69
N PRO A 49 -0.76 -8.23 21.79
CA PRO A 49 -1.92 -7.43 22.16
C PRO A 49 -1.75 -6.75 23.53
N LYS A 50 -1.79 -5.41 23.56
CA LYS A 50 -1.73 -4.60 24.78
C LYS A 50 -3.08 -4.49 25.51
N TYR A 51 -4.20 -4.56 24.78
CA TYR A 51 -5.52 -4.27 25.34
C TYR A 51 -6.44 -5.49 25.34
N LYS A 52 -7.32 -5.56 26.35
CA LYS A 52 -8.32 -6.63 26.52
C LYS A 52 -9.63 -6.35 25.75
N TYR A 53 -9.52 -5.97 24.48
CA TYR A 53 -10.68 -5.77 23.60
C TYR A 53 -10.88 -6.93 22.63
N ARG A 54 -12.03 -6.93 21.92
CA ARG A 54 -12.25 -7.87 20.81
C ARG A 54 -11.16 -7.62 19.77
N THR A 55 -10.24 -8.57 19.65
CA THR A 55 -9.06 -8.46 18.80
C THR A 55 -9.26 -9.27 17.53
N GLU A 56 -8.98 -8.65 16.40
CA GLU A 56 -8.75 -9.29 15.11
C GLU A 56 -7.32 -9.02 14.67
N TRP A 57 -6.88 -9.62 13.56
CA TRP A 57 -5.50 -9.54 13.12
C TRP A 57 -5.44 -8.94 11.72
N ASP A 58 -4.78 -7.79 11.61
CA ASP A 58 -4.44 -7.20 10.34
C ASP A 58 -3.12 -7.81 9.85
N SER A 59 -3.07 -8.15 8.57
CA SER A 59 -1.89 -8.68 7.92
C SER A 59 -1.06 -7.54 7.30
N ALA A 60 0.25 -7.51 7.58
CA ALA A 60 1.20 -6.57 6.99
C ALA A 60 2.34 -7.31 6.29
N ALA A 61 2.73 -6.85 5.10
CA ALA A 61 3.97 -7.24 4.44
C ALA A 61 5.11 -6.37 4.92
N VAL A 62 6.08 -6.98 5.59
CA VAL A 62 7.16 -6.29 6.29
C VAL A 62 8.51 -6.87 5.87
N ILE A 63 9.52 -6.01 5.72
CA ILE A 63 10.93 -6.41 5.74
C ILE A 63 11.52 -5.83 7.03
N PRO A 64 12.00 -6.66 7.98
CA PRO A 64 12.87 -6.20 9.05
C PRO A 64 14.17 -5.67 8.45
N ILE A 65 14.54 -4.44 8.81
CA ILE A 65 15.72 -3.77 8.29
C ILE A 65 16.84 -3.91 9.31
N THR A 66 17.85 -4.70 8.94
CA THR A 66 19.10 -4.85 9.71
C THR A 66 20.27 -4.29 8.92
N SER A 67 20.44 -4.72 7.67
CA SER A 67 21.31 -4.11 6.66
C SER A 67 20.83 -4.45 5.25
N TYR A 68 21.25 -3.68 4.25
CA TYR A 68 20.99 -3.97 2.84
C TYR A 68 21.60 -5.30 2.41
N SER A 69 22.81 -5.62 2.87
CA SER A 69 23.48 -6.89 2.56
C SER A 69 22.70 -8.08 3.13
N GLU A 70 22.22 -8.00 4.37
CA GLU A 70 21.39 -9.06 4.96
C GLU A 70 20.12 -9.30 4.13
N TRP A 71 19.42 -8.22 3.75
CA TRP A 71 18.27 -8.35 2.86
C TRP A 71 18.66 -8.95 1.50
N PHE A 72 19.65 -8.39 0.82
CA PHE A 72 19.98 -8.75 -0.55
C PHE A 72 20.49 -10.19 -0.65
N GLU A 73 21.35 -10.62 0.28
CA GLU A 73 22.00 -11.92 0.23
C GLU A 73 21.17 -13.04 0.85
N LYS A 74 20.40 -12.75 1.92
CA LYS A 74 19.70 -13.78 2.69
C LYS A 74 18.19 -13.78 2.52
N ARG A 75 17.55 -12.61 2.36
CA ARG A 75 16.07 -12.50 2.29
C ARG A 75 15.52 -12.45 0.87
N ALA A 76 16.15 -11.67 -0.01
CA ALA A 76 15.73 -11.56 -1.40
C ALA A 76 16.03 -12.87 -2.14
N GLU A 77 15.08 -13.36 -2.92
CA GLU A 77 15.30 -14.55 -3.74
C GLU A 77 16.33 -14.29 -4.85
N TYR A 78 16.89 -15.39 -5.38
CA TYR A 78 17.89 -15.33 -6.44
C TYR A 78 17.40 -14.58 -7.69
N ASP A 79 16.14 -14.76 -8.09
CA ASP A 79 15.57 -14.07 -9.25
C ASP A 79 15.42 -12.56 -9.01
N VAL A 80 15.11 -12.13 -7.78
CA VAL A 80 15.09 -10.73 -7.37
C VAL A 80 16.48 -10.12 -7.42
N ARG A 81 17.50 -10.77 -6.83
CA ARG A 81 18.89 -10.31 -6.93
C ARG A 81 19.34 -10.16 -8.39
N LYS A 82 18.99 -11.14 -9.23
CA LYS A 82 19.27 -11.12 -10.67
C LYS A 82 18.54 -9.97 -11.37
N ALA A 83 17.29 -9.69 -10.99
CA ALA A 83 16.50 -8.60 -11.54
C ALA A 83 17.10 -7.22 -11.19
N VAL A 84 17.53 -7.03 -9.93
CA VAL A 84 18.22 -5.79 -9.49
C VAL A 84 19.50 -5.56 -10.29
N LYS A 85 20.37 -6.58 -10.39
CA LYS A 85 21.60 -6.50 -11.20
C LYS A 85 21.31 -6.26 -12.69
N ARG A 86 20.26 -6.89 -13.22
CA ARG A 86 19.82 -6.69 -14.61
C ARG A 86 19.35 -5.26 -14.86
N ALA A 87 18.61 -4.65 -13.93
CA ALA A 87 18.12 -3.27 -14.09
C ALA A 87 19.29 -2.30 -14.30
N ASN A 88 20.29 -2.38 -13.43
CA ASN A 88 21.51 -1.57 -13.54
C ASN A 88 22.23 -1.82 -14.88
N ARG A 89 22.46 -3.09 -15.25
CA ARG A 89 23.10 -3.43 -16.53
C ARG A 89 22.33 -2.93 -17.77
N LEU A 90 21.01 -2.80 -17.66
CA LEU A 90 20.15 -2.25 -18.71
C LEU A 90 20.02 -0.72 -18.63
N GLY A 91 20.84 -0.03 -17.84
CA GLY A 91 20.89 1.43 -17.77
C GLY A 91 19.82 2.07 -16.88
N VAL A 92 19.13 1.30 -16.03
CA VAL A 92 18.21 1.89 -15.03
C VAL A 92 19.02 2.46 -13.87
N VAL A 93 18.84 3.76 -13.61
CA VAL A 93 19.42 4.47 -12.48
C VAL A 93 18.35 4.71 -11.44
N VAL A 94 18.56 4.26 -10.20
CA VAL A 94 17.62 4.49 -9.09
C VAL A 94 18.27 5.37 -8.03
N ARG A 95 17.59 6.45 -7.66
CA ARG A 95 18.10 7.47 -6.74
C ARG A 95 16.97 8.15 -5.96
N LEU A 96 17.35 8.87 -4.91
CA LEU A 96 16.44 9.84 -4.28
C LEU A 96 16.00 10.85 -5.33
N ALA A 97 14.69 11.13 -5.34
CA ALA A 97 14.08 12.12 -6.20
C ALA A 97 13.69 13.34 -5.36
N GLU A 98 13.97 14.52 -5.89
CA GLU A 98 13.42 15.75 -5.34
C GLU A 98 11.93 15.83 -5.71
N PHE A 99 11.12 16.33 -4.79
CA PHE A 99 9.71 16.56 -5.05
C PHE A 99 9.52 17.91 -5.73
N ASP A 100 9.87 17.97 -7.02
CA ASP A 100 9.74 19.12 -7.88
C ASP A 100 8.68 18.90 -8.97
N ASP A 101 8.42 19.94 -9.78
CA ASP A 101 7.43 19.87 -10.84
C ASP A 101 7.79 18.82 -11.90
N ALA A 102 9.07 18.65 -12.22
CA ALA A 102 9.54 17.64 -13.17
C ALA A 102 9.26 16.20 -12.69
N PHE A 103 9.43 15.93 -11.40
CA PHE A 103 9.07 14.66 -10.79
C PHE A 103 7.56 14.44 -10.84
N VAL A 104 6.76 15.46 -10.50
CA VAL A 104 5.29 15.37 -10.55
C VAL A 104 4.79 15.14 -11.99
N GLU A 105 5.37 15.80 -12.99
CA GLU A 105 5.10 15.53 -14.41
C GLU A 105 5.41 14.08 -14.78
N GLY A 106 6.54 13.55 -14.30
CA GLY A 106 6.89 12.14 -14.42
C GLY A 106 5.84 11.22 -13.79
N VAL A 107 5.40 11.50 -12.56
CA VAL A 107 4.34 10.75 -11.88
C VAL A 107 3.03 10.80 -12.67
N CYS A 108 2.65 11.97 -13.19
CA CYS A 108 1.48 12.14 -14.04
C CYS A 108 1.55 11.25 -15.28
N ARG A 109 2.70 11.23 -15.97
CA ARG A 109 2.91 10.35 -17.14
C ARG A 109 2.75 8.87 -16.76
N ILE A 110 3.40 8.44 -15.68
CA ILE A 110 3.34 7.06 -15.18
C ILE A 110 1.90 6.67 -14.82
N TYR A 111 1.14 7.58 -14.19
CA TYR A 111 -0.24 7.33 -13.83
C TYR A 111 -1.16 7.21 -15.05
N ASN A 112 -0.88 7.97 -16.10
CA ASN A 112 -1.65 8.01 -17.33
C ASN A 112 -1.27 6.93 -18.35
N GLU A 113 -0.34 6.02 -18.04
CA GLU A 113 0.01 4.91 -18.95
C GLU A 113 -1.19 3.98 -19.20
N SER A 114 -2.05 3.76 -18.20
CA SER A 114 -3.16 2.82 -18.34
C SER A 114 -4.33 3.14 -17.41
N PRO A 115 -5.58 3.11 -17.91
CA PRO A 115 -6.78 3.30 -17.08
C PRO A 115 -7.03 2.12 -16.11
N THR A 116 -6.26 1.04 -16.24
CA THR A 116 -6.39 -0.15 -15.40
C THR A 116 -5.04 -0.64 -14.89
N ARG A 117 -5.02 -1.04 -13.61
CA ARG A 117 -3.85 -1.61 -12.94
C ARG A 117 -4.28 -2.78 -12.07
N GLN A 118 -3.59 -3.92 -12.22
CA GLN A 118 -3.92 -5.18 -11.53
C GLN A 118 -5.40 -5.60 -11.68
N GLY A 119 -5.98 -5.40 -12.87
CA GLY A 119 -7.36 -5.78 -13.18
C GLY A 119 -8.44 -4.90 -12.54
N ARG A 120 -8.09 -3.73 -12.00
CA ARG A 120 -9.01 -2.72 -11.46
C ARG A 120 -8.83 -1.40 -12.18
N ALA A 121 -9.88 -0.57 -12.18
CA ALA A 121 -9.75 0.83 -12.58
C ALA A 121 -8.66 1.51 -11.73
N PHE A 122 -7.79 2.26 -12.37
CA PHE A 122 -6.70 2.94 -11.69
C PHE A 122 -7.14 4.35 -11.31
N TRP A 123 -7.33 4.57 -10.01
CA TRP A 123 -7.93 5.79 -9.47
C TRP A 123 -7.10 7.06 -9.70
N HIS A 124 -5.80 6.93 -10.00
CA HIS A 124 -4.94 8.06 -10.36
C HIS A 124 -4.92 8.39 -11.86
N TYR A 125 -5.60 7.60 -12.70
CA TYR A 125 -5.67 7.86 -14.14
C TYR A 125 -6.43 9.16 -14.44
N GLN A 126 -5.90 9.99 -15.33
CA GLN A 126 -6.44 11.27 -15.79
C GLN A 126 -6.63 12.34 -14.69
N LYS A 127 -5.92 12.22 -13.56
CA LYS A 127 -5.84 13.32 -12.59
C LYS A 127 -5.08 14.51 -13.16
N SER A 128 -5.47 15.71 -12.73
CA SER A 128 -4.73 16.92 -13.08
C SER A 128 -3.36 16.94 -12.41
N PHE A 129 -2.43 17.74 -12.96
CA PHE A 129 -1.13 17.96 -12.34
C PHE A 129 -1.26 18.43 -10.88
N ASN A 130 -2.16 19.39 -10.62
CA ASN A 130 -2.37 19.93 -9.28
C ASN A 130 -2.90 18.86 -8.32
N ASP A 131 -3.88 18.03 -8.74
CA ASP A 131 -4.38 16.95 -7.88
C ASP A 131 -3.29 15.93 -7.55
N VAL A 132 -2.45 15.57 -8.53
CA VAL A 132 -1.33 14.65 -8.31
C VAL A 132 -0.29 15.28 -7.38
N LYS A 133 0.00 16.58 -7.54
CA LYS A 133 0.92 17.33 -6.70
C LYS A 133 0.42 17.39 -5.26
N ASP A 134 -0.82 17.80 -5.05
CA ASP A 134 -1.42 17.95 -3.72
C ASP A 134 -1.49 16.61 -2.97
N GLU A 135 -1.95 15.55 -3.65
CA GLU A 135 -1.97 14.20 -3.07
C GLU A 135 -0.56 13.68 -2.77
N SER A 136 0.39 13.93 -3.66
CA SER A 136 1.78 13.52 -3.46
C SER A 136 2.46 14.34 -2.37
N ALA A 137 2.07 15.58 -2.15
CA ALA A 137 2.61 16.47 -1.12
C ALA A 137 2.15 16.12 0.31
N THR A 138 1.12 15.28 0.47
CA THR A 138 0.69 14.81 1.79
C THR A 138 1.86 14.18 2.57
N TYR A 139 2.06 14.62 3.81
CA TYR A 139 3.15 14.17 4.70
C TYR A 139 4.56 14.45 4.15
N SER A 140 4.75 15.57 3.45
CA SER A 140 6.01 15.92 2.78
C SER A 140 7.22 15.98 3.73
N GLU A 141 7.02 16.42 4.97
CA GLU A 141 8.04 16.56 6.01
C GLU A 141 8.76 15.24 6.36
N ARG A 142 8.08 14.13 6.08
CA ARG A 142 8.51 12.77 6.43
C ARG A 142 8.34 11.79 5.28
N SER A 143 8.02 12.29 4.10
CA SER A 143 7.99 11.52 2.86
C SER A 143 9.38 11.42 2.26
N VAL A 144 9.64 10.29 1.61
CA VAL A 144 10.81 10.07 0.78
C VAL A 144 10.35 9.60 -0.59
N PHE A 145 10.84 10.29 -1.62
CA PHE A 145 10.60 9.95 -3.02
C PHE A 145 11.86 9.30 -3.60
N ILE A 146 11.66 8.18 -4.29
CA ILE A 146 12.72 7.44 -4.96
C ILE A 146 12.30 7.28 -6.41
N GLY A 147 13.12 7.73 -7.34
CA GLY A 147 12.86 7.61 -8.77
C GLY A 147 13.73 6.54 -9.42
N ALA A 148 13.15 5.80 -10.36
CA ALA A 148 13.85 4.97 -11.32
C ALA A 148 13.84 5.66 -12.67
N TYR A 149 15.03 5.90 -13.21
CA TYR A 149 15.26 6.66 -14.42
C TYR A 149 15.91 5.79 -15.50
N TYR A 150 15.51 5.97 -16.75
CA TYR A 150 16.14 5.37 -17.92
C TYR A 150 16.26 6.43 -18.99
N ASN A 151 17.49 6.70 -19.46
CA ASN A 151 17.80 7.86 -20.32
C ASN A 151 17.22 9.17 -19.76
N GLU A 152 17.45 9.43 -18.47
CA GLU A 152 16.96 10.60 -17.71
C GLU A 152 15.43 10.70 -17.55
N GLU A 153 14.64 9.87 -18.24
CA GLU A 153 13.20 9.81 -18.07
C GLU A 153 12.82 9.01 -16.81
N LEU A 154 11.93 9.57 -15.97
CA LEU A 154 11.34 8.84 -14.85
C LEU A 154 10.41 7.73 -15.39
N ILE A 155 10.79 6.47 -15.15
CA ILE A 155 10.04 5.27 -15.60
C ILE A 155 9.36 4.52 -14.44
N GLY A 156 9.60 4.96 -13.22
CA GLY A 156 8.98 4.43 -12.01
C GLY A 156 9.38 5.20 -10.77
N PHE A 157 8.61 5.07 -9.70
CA PHE A 157 8.90 5.73 -8.44
C PHE A 157 8.36 4.97 -7.23
N VAL A 158 8.87 5.34 -6.06
CA VAL A 158 8.34 5.02 -4.75
C VAL A 158 8.04 6.31 -3.99
N LYS A 159 6.88 6.36 -3.32
CA LYS A 159 6.62 7.26 -2.21
C LYS A 159 6.53 6.42 -0.94
N MET A 160 7.37 6.70 0.03
CA MET A 160 7.26 6.15 1.38
C MET A 160 7.20 7.25 2.42
N VAL A 161 6.58 6.96 3.55
CA VAL A 161 6.40 7.88 4.67
C VAL A 161 7.06 7.26 5.91
N ARG A 162 7.91 8.03 6.60
CA ARG A 162 8.46 7.62 7.90
C ARG A 162 7.41 7.79 8.99
N VAL A 163 7.24 6.76 9.82
CA VAL A 163 6.29 6.72 10.93
C VAL A 163 7.01 6.15 12.15
N GLY A 164 7.59 7.01 12.98
CA GLY A 164 8.48 6.57 14.04
C GLY A 164 9.63 5.71 13.50
N PRO A 165 9.82 4.47 13.99
CA PRO A 165 10.96 3.63 13.60
C PRO A 165 10.71 2.84 12.30
N ILE A 166 9.64 3.08 11.55
CA ILE A 166 9.30 2.31 10.34
C ILE A 166 9.11 3.20 9.11
N ALA A 167 9.30 2.64 7.92
CA ALA A 167 8.85 3.21 6.64
C ALA A 167 7.57 2.53 6.16
N ARG A 168 6.55 3.33 5.83
CA ARG A 168 5.30 2.87 5.20
C ARG A 168 5.30 3.25 3.73
N THR A 169 5.17 2.26 2.86
CA THR A 169 5.14 2.47 1.42
C THR A 169 3.72 2.86 0.99
N LEU A 170 3.58 4.01 0.34
CA LEU A 170 2.30 4.46 -0.23
C LEU A 170 2.18 4.11 -1.71
N HIS A 171 3.26 4.32 -2.45
CA HIS A 171 3.30 4.04 -3.89
C HIS A 171 4.56 3.27 -4.23
N VAL A 172 4.42 2.22 -5.04
CA VAL A 172 5.51 1.57 -5.79
C VAL A 172 5.00 1.31 -7.19
N ILE A 173 5.36 2.16 -8.14
CA ILE A 173 4.71 2.21 -9.44
C ILE A 173 5.79 2.39 -10.51
N SER A 174 5.71 1.59 -11.57
CA SER A 174 6.57 1.72 -12.75
C SER A 174 5.75 1.53 -14.02
N GLU A 175 6.22 2.08 -15.12
CA GLU A 175 5.56 1.93 -16.43
C GLU A 175 5.72 0.49 -16.92
N LYS A 176 4.61 -0.10 -17.38
CA LYS A 176 4.53 -1.43 -18.00
C LYS A 176 5.48 -1.53 -19.18
N LYS A 177 5.60 -0.48 -20.01
CA LYS A 177 6.53 -0.46 -21.16
C LYS A 177 8.01 -0.67 -20.77
N HIS A 178 8.39 -0.44 -19.51
CA HIS A 178 9.75 -0.62 -19.00
C HIS A 178 9.92 -1.83 -18.06
N PHE A 179 8.92 -2.73 -17.94
CA PHE A 179 9.01 -3.91 -17.06
C PHE A 179 10.12 -4.91 -17.45
N ASP A 180 10.52 -4.93 -18.71
CA ASP A 180 11.67 -5.70 -19.21
C ASP A 180 12.98 -5.30 -18.52
N LYS A 181 13.07 -4.05 -18.05
CA LYS A 181 14.22 -3.43 -17.38
C LYS A 181 14.19 -3.57 -15.85
N LYS A 182 13.14 -4.18 -15.29
CA LYS A 182 13.01 -4.45 -13.85
C LYS A 182 13.08 -3.22 -12.92
N PRO A 183 12.47 -2.06 -13.25
CA PRO A 183 12.53 -0.85 -12.42
C PRO A 183 11.96 -1.07 -11.01
N THR A 184 10.87 -1.82 -10.86
CA THR A 184 10.26 -2.09 -9.54
C THR A 184 11.20 -2.83 -8.60
N ASN A 185 11.97 -3.83 -9.08
CA ASN A 185 12.93 -4.54 -8.23
C ASN A 185 14.06 -3.61 -7.78
N ALA A 186 14.56 -2.77 -8.68
CA ALA A 186 15.61 -1.80 -8.36
C ALA A 186 15.11 -0.71 -7.38
N LEU A 187 13.84 -0.28 -7.51
CA LEU A 187 13.18 0.61 -6.56
C LEU A 187 13.13 0.00 -5.16
N ILE A 188 12.64 -1.25 -5.02
CA ILE A 188 12.60 -1.92 -3.71
C ILE A 188 14.00 -2.04 -3.10
N ALA A 189 15.00 -2.42 -3.90
CA ALA A 189 16.38 -2.48 -3.43
C ALA A 189 16.84 -1.12 -2.86
N LYS A 190 16.60 -0.02 -3.59
CA LYS A 190 16.96 1.31 -3.10
C LYS A 190 16.14 1.74 -1.89
N THR A 191 14.88 1.34 -1.80
CA THR A 191 14.05 1.60 -0.61
C THR A 191 14.63 0.92 0.63
N VAL A 192 15.07 -0.34 0.55
CA VAL A 192 15.72 -1.06 1.65
C VAL A 192 17.02 -0.37 2.05
N GLU A 193 17.85 0.00 1.09
CA GLU A 193 19.10 0.74 1.33
C GLU A 193 18.85 2.06 2.06
N ILE A 194 17.85 2.84 1.63
CA ILE A 194 17.50 4.10 2.31
C ILE A 194 16.95 3.85 3.72
N CYS A 195 16.19 2.77 3.93
CA CYS A 195 15.71 2.42 5.27
C CYS A 195 16.86 2.12 6.22
N GLU A 196 17.86 1.35 5.76
CA GLU A 196 19.08 1.08 6.54
C GLU A 196 19.83 2.38 6.85
N LEU A 197 20.12 3.20 5.83
CA LEU A 197 20.83 4.47 6.00
C LEU A 197 20.10 5.45 6.94
N SER A 198 18.77 5.35 7.00
CA SER A 198 17.93 6.17 7.86
C SER A 198 17.71 5.57 9.27
N GLY A 199 18.34 4.42 9.58
CA GLY A 199 18.19 3.74 10.87
C GLY A 199 16.76 3.23 11.15
N LEU A 200 15.98 2.98 10.11
CA LEU A 200 14.62 2.46 10.25
C LEU A 200 14.67 0.95 10.54
N SER A 201 13.78 0.49 11.41
CA SER A 201 13.68 -0.90 11.84
C SER A 201 12.92 -1.79 10.86
N HIS A 202 11.94 -1.23 10.13
CA HIS A 202 11.07 -2.00 9.23
C HIS A 202 10.66 -1.20 8.00
N LEU A 203 10.56 -1.89 6.86
CA LEU A 203 9.88 -1.42 5.65
C LEU A 203 8.55 -2.16 5.50
N VAL A 204 7.45 -1.41 5.46
CA VAL A 204 6.10 -1.94 5.30
C VAL A 204 5.58 -1.63 3.90
N TYR A 205 5.19 -2.65 3.14
CA TYR A 205 4.64 -2.47 1.78
C TYR A 205 3.12 -2.19 1.78
N GLY A 206 2.42 -2.66 2.80
CA GLY A 206 0.95 -2.69 2.88
C GLY A 206 0.48 -4.07 3.36
N THR A 207 -0.74 -4.48 3.05
CA THR A 207 -1.26 -5.81 3.43
C THR A 207 -0.47 -6.94 2.77
N TYR A 208 -0.17 -8.06 3.45
CA TYR A 208 0.61 -9.15 2.83
C TYR A 208 -0.13 -9.79 1.66
N ALA A 209 -1.26 -10.44 1.94
CA ALA A 209 -2.14 -11.02 0.93
C ALA A 209 -3.33 -10.09 0.65
N SER A 210 -3.24 -9.29 -0.43
CA SER A 210 -4.40 -8.52 -0.91
C SER A 210 -5.24 -9.38 -1.86
N GLY A 211 -6.10 -10.21 -1.29
CA GLY A 211 -7.10 -10.96 -2.04
C GLY A 211 -6.75 -12.44 -2.21
N ASP A 212 -6.34 -12.86 -3.42
CA ASP A 212 -6.02 -14.27 -3.68
C ASP A 212 -4.58 -14.49 -3.22
N PRO A 213 -4.30 -15.42 -2.29
CA PRO A 213 -2.96 -15.73 -1.85
C PRO A 213 -2.00 -16.07 -3.01
N LYS A 214 -2.52 -16.56 -4.14
CA LYS A 214 -1.75 -16.90 -5.35
C LYS A 214 -1.60 -15.74 -6.35
N ASN A 215 -1.96 -14.51 -5.99
CA ASN A 215 -1.80 -13.37 -6.89
C ASN A 215 -0.31 -12.99 -7.04
N SER A 216 0.06 -12.58 -8.25
CA SER A 216 1.38 -12.05 -8.63
C SER A 216 1.98 -11.04 -7.64
N LEU A 217 1.16 -10.21 -6.98
CA LEU A 217 1.64 -9.23 -6.01
C LEU A 217 2.10 -9.88 -4.69
N THR A 218 1.42 -10.93 -4.24
CA THR A 218 1.81 -11.69 -3.05
C THR A 218 3.13 -12.42 -3.31
N GLU A 219 3.25 -13.07 -4.46
CA GLU A 219 4.52 -13.69 -4.89
C GLU A 219 5.65 -12.66 -5.03
N PHE A 220 5.36 -11.49 -5.60
CA PHE A 220 6.34 -10.41 -5.67
C PHE A 220 6.85 -10.03 -4.27
N LYS A 221 5.97 -9.85 -3.28
CA LYS A 221 6.35 -9.54 -1.90
C LYS A 221 7.21 -10.64 -1.30
N ARG A 222 6.75 -11.89 -1.38
CA ARG A 222 7.47 -13.06 -0.86
C ARG A 222 8.89 -13.15 -1.42
N ARG A 223 9.05 -13.02 -2.75
CA ARG A 223 10.35 -13.10 -3.41
C ARG A 223 11.28 -11.94 -3.09
N ASN A 224 10.73 -10.76 -2.80
CA ASN A 224 11.52 -9.61 -2.33
C ASN A 224 11.85 -9.71 -0.83
N GLY A 225 11.52 -10.82 -0.14
CA GLY A 225 11.85 -11.02 1.26
C GLY A 225 10.89 -10.35 2.25
N PHE A 226 9.72 -9.89 1.79
CA PHE A 226 8.66 -9.47 2.71
C PHE A 226 8.09 -10.71 3.42
N GLU A 227 7.92 -10.61 4.73
CA GLU A 227 7.24 -11.59 5.57
C GLU A 227 5.87 -11.07 6.02
N GLU A 228 4.97 -11.99 6.35
CA GLU A 228 3.66 -11.65 6.91
C GLU A 228 3.78 -11.43 8.41
N VAL A 229 3.47 -10.21 8.85
CA VAL A 229 3.37 -9.88 10.27
C VAL A 229 1.92 -9.57 10.60
N LEU A 230 1.40 -10.26 11.61
CA LEU A 230 0.04 -10.04 12.12
C LEU A 230 0.08 -8.98 13.22
N VAL A 231 -0.68 -7.89 13.03
CA VAL A 231 -0.81 -6.81 14.01
C VAL A 231 -2.21 -6.80 14.63
N PRO A 232 -2.34 -6.66 15.96
CA PRO A 232 -3.65 -6.61 16.62
C PRO A 232 -4.49 -5.42 16.14
N ARG A 233 -5.74 -5.69 15.71
CA ARG A 233 -6.78 -4.69 15.49
C ARG A 233 -7.89 -4.84 16.52
N TYR A 234 -8.06 -3.81 17.33
CA TYR A 234 -9.07 -3.77 18.38
C TYR A 234 -10.39 -3.24 17.87
N HIS A 235 -11.48 -3.80 18.38
CA HIS A 235 -12.84 -3.37 18.11
C HIS A 235 -13.57 -3.08 19.41
N ILE A 236 -14.06 -1.85 19.55
CA ILE A 236 -14.73 -1.36 20.76
C ILE A 236 -16.17 -0.97 20.41
N PRO A 237 -17.19 -1.51 21.09
CA PRO A 237 -18.57 -1.13 20.85
C PRO A 237 -18.85 0.26 21.43
N LEU A 238 -19.34 1.18 20.60
CA LEU A 238 -19.83 2.50 21.02
C LEU A 238 -21.32 2.45 21.39
N THR A 239 -22.08 1.59 20.74
CA THR A 239 -23.53 1.43 20.97
C THR A 239 -23.91 -0.01 21.36
N LEU A 240 -25.14 -0.20 21.86
CA LEU A 240 -25.68 -1.55 22.11
C LEU A 240 -25.72 -2.40 20.83
N LYS A 241 -26.06 -1.76 19.71
CA LYS A 241 -26.04 -2.38 18.39
C LYS A 241 -24.63 -2.84 17.99
N GLY A 242 -23.61 -2.03 18.25
CA GLY A 242 -22.21 -2.42 18.05
C GLY A 242 -21.80 -3.60 18.93
N ARG A 243 -22.24 -3.63 20.20
CA ARG A 243 -21.98 -4.74 21.12
C ARG A 243 -22.57 -6.06 20.62
N ILE A 244 -23.81 -6.04 20.15
CA ILE A 244 -24.44 -7.21 19.53
C ILE A 244 -23.67 -7.61 18.26
N ALA A 245 -23.35 -6.65 17.39
CA ALA A 245 -22.63 -6.94 16.15
C ALA A 245 -21.27 -7.62 16.39
N LEU A 246 -20.48 -7.15 17.37
CA LEU A 246 -19.20 -7.76 17.72
C LEU A 246 -19.36 -9.16 18.32
N ARG A 247 -20.35 -9.36 19.19
CA ARG A 247 -20.63 -10.67 19.81
C ARG A 247 -20.98 -11.74 18.76
N TRP A 248 -21.61 -11.34 17.65
CA TRP A 248 -22.07 -12.23 16.59
C TRP A 248 -21.20 -12.14 15.31
N ASN A 249 -20.06 -11.44 15.35
CA ASN A 249 -19.16 -11.20 14.20
C ASN A 249 -19.86 -10.61 12.96
N LEU A 250 -20.89 -9.78 13.15
CA LEU A 250 -21.65 -9.12 12.09
C LEU A 250 -20.91 -7.91 11.49
N HIS A 251 -19.81 -7.49 12.12
CA HIS A 251 -18.93 -6.43 11.61
C HIS A 251 -17.98 -6.89 10.51
N ARG A 252 -17.72 -8.20 10.39
CA ARG A 252 -16.88 -8.75 9.32
C ARG A 252 -17.55 -8.59 7.97
N GLN A 253 -16.84 -8.03 7.00
CA GLN A 253 -17.35 -7.86 5.63
C GLN A 253 -17.83 -9.21 5.08
N MET A 254 -19.00 -9.22 4.42
CA MET A 254 -19.58 -10.44 3.85
C MET A 254 -18.66 -11.13 2.83
N ALA A 255 -17.76 -10.37 2.18
CA ALA A 255 -16.76 -10.91 1.26
C ALA A 255 -15.79 -11.90 1.93
N ALA A 256 -15.53 -11.78 3.24
CA ALA A 256 -14.72 -12.71 4.01
C ALA A 256 -15.45 -14.04 4.32
N ARG A 257 -16.74 -14.15 3.97
CA ARG A 257 -17.56 -15.36 4.15
C ARG A 257 -17.78 -16.13 2.84
N LEU A 258 -17.32 -15.60 1.70
CA LEU A 258 -17.48 -16.26 0.40
C LEU A 258 -16.35 -17.28 0.17
N PRO A 259 -16.64 -18.50 -0.32
CA PRO A 259 -15.61 -19.49 -0.67
C PRO A 259 -14.61 -18.93 -1.70
N GLU A 260 -13.34 -19.31 -1.57
CA GLU A 260 -12.25 -18.80 -2.44
C GLU A 260 -12.57 -18.92 -3.93
N GLY A 261 -13.09 -20.07 -4.37
CA GLY A 261 -13.46 -20.30 -5.77
C GLY A 261 -14.46 -19.29 -6.34
N VAL A 262 -15.43 -18.85 -5.52
CA VAL A 262 -16.42 -17.84 -5.91
C VAL A 262 -15.76 -16.47 -6.01
N THR A 263 -14.88 -16.12 -5.06
CA THR A 263 -14.16 -14.84 -5.09
C THR A 263 -13.22 -14.72 -6.29
N THR A 264 -12.56 -15.81 -6.69
CA THR A 264 -11.65 -15.84 -7.84
C THR A 264 -12.40 -15.66 -9.15
N GLN A 265 -13.56 -16.32 -9.32
CA GLN A 265 -14.39 -16.12 -10.51
C GLN A 265 -14.94 -14.69 -10.61
N LEU A 266 -15.48 -14.13 -9.52
CA LEU A 266 -15.98 -12.75 -9.49
C LEU A 266 -14.88 -11.74 -9.82
N ARG A 267 -13.65 -11.95 -9.35
CA ARG A 267 -12.50 -11.11 -9.70
C ARG A 267 -12.13 -11.19 -11.17
N ARG A 268 -12.17 -12.39 -11.78
CA ARG A 268 -11.92 -12.59 -13.21
C ARG A 268 -12.97 -11.88 -14.08
N VAL A 269 -14.25 -12.03 -13.75
CA VAL A 269 -15.36 -11.35 -14.44
C VAL A 269 -15.20 -9.83 -14.32
N ARG A 270 -14.88 -9.33 -13.12
CA ARG A 270 -14.64 -7.90 -12.89
C ARG A 270 -13.46 -7.37 -13.72
N GLY A 271 -12.36 -8.12 -13.80
CA GLY A 271 -11.21 -7.76 -14.63
C GLY A 271 -11.57 -7.66 -16.11
N LEU A 272 -12.35 -8.62 -16.62
CA LEU A 272 -12.84 -8.60 -18.01
C LEU A 272 -13.78 -7.42 -18.27
N TRP A 273 -14.65 -7.08 -17.31
CA TRP A 273 -15.55 -5.93 -17.42
C TRP A 273 -14.81 -4.60 -17.51
N TYR A 274 -13.85 -4.36 -16.61
CA TYR A 274 -13.02 -3.16 -16.68
C TYR A 274 -12.14 -3.12 -17.93
N GLY A 275 -11.62 -4.27 -18.37
CA GLY A 275 -10.87 -4.37 -19.63
C GLY A 275 -11.72 -4.00 -20.86
N ARG A 276 -12.97 -4.46 -20.92
CA ARG A 276 -13.92 -4.09 -22.00
C ARG A 276 -14.28 -2.61 -21.95
N LYS A 277 -14.59 -2.07 -20.76
CA LYS A 277 -14.93 -0.65 -20.57
C LYS A 277 -13.77 0.27 -20.97
N ALA A 278 -12.53 -0.09 -20.63
CA ALA A 278 -11.35 0.66 -21.04
C ALA A 278 -11.14 0.67 -22.56
N ARG A 279 -11.38 -0.46 -23.25
CA ARG A 279 -11.31 -0.54 -24.73
C ARG A 279 -12.36 0.32 -25.40
N SER A 280 -13.62 0.28 -24.93
CA SER A 280 -14.70 1.10 -25.49
C SER A 280 -14.46 2.61 -25.30
N SER A 281 -13.82 3.01 -24.20
CA SER A 281 -13.46 4.42 -23.97
C SER A 281 -12.27 4.88 -24.82
N GLY A 282 -11.32 3.98 -25.12
CA GLY A 282 -10.21 4.25 -26.05
C GLY A 282 -10.68 4.47 -27.49
N GLU A 283 -11.52 3.58 -28.01
CA GLU A 283 -12.06 3.65 -29.38
C GLU A 283 -12.93 4.91 -29.61
N MET A 284 -13.64 5.37 -28.58
CA MET A 284 -14.46 6.59 -28.66
C MET A 284 -13.62 7.89 -28.64
N THR A 285 -12.39 7.82 -28.12
CA THR A 285 -11.46 8.96 -28.08
C THR A 285 -10.68 9.11 -29.39
N GLU A 286 -10.31 8.00 -30.04
CA GLU A 286 -9.70 8.02 -31.38
C GLU A 286 -10.66 8.53 -32.46
N ARG A 287 -11.94 8.14 -32.41
CA ARG A 287 -12.98 8.63 -33.35
C ARG A 287 -13.36 10.10 -33.22
N ARG A 288 -12.95 10.78 -32.14
CA ARG A 288 -13.16 12.24 -31.96
C ARG A 288 -11.94 13.07 -32.37
N ARG A 289 -10.82 12.43 -32.71
CA ARG A 289 -9.57 13.07 -33.15
C ARG A 289 -9.25 12.82 -34.63
N ALA A 290 -10.06 12.01 -35.32
CA ALA A 290 -10.09 11.86 -36.77
C ALA A 290 -11.27 12.67 -37.32
#